data_AF-A0AAU0LV36-F1
#
_entry.id   AF-A0AAU0LV36-F1
#
_cell.length_a   1.000
_cell.length_b   1.000
_cell.length_c   1.000
_cell.angle_alpha   90.00
_cell.angle_beta   90.00
_cell.angle_gamma   90.00
#
_symmetry.space_group_name_H-M   'P 1'
#
loop_
_entity.id
_entity.type
_entity.pdbx_description
1 polymer ?
#
loop_
_entity_poly.entity_id
_entity_poly.type
_entity_poly.pdbx_seq_one_letter_code
_entity_poly.pdbx_strand_id
1 'polypeptide(L)' 'MKYTNILLAKLPHKHSRPLHGGTEIRTYNLEQSRAEAQKIIDSEKLPLSIGNIDIRVRSFVVYENETEVQSK' A
#
# COMPACT_ATOMS: atom_id res chain seq x y z
N MET A 1 -5.48 7.96 5.66
CA MET A 1 -6.11 6.77 5.02
C MET A 1 -6.75 7.08 3.66
N LYS A 2 -6.68 8.31 3.14
CA LYS A 2 -7.33 8.68 1.88
C LYS A 2 -6.71 7.95 0.67
N TYR A 3 -5.39 7.87 0.62
CA TYR A 3 -4.67 7.31 -0.52
C TYR A 3 -4.61 5.79 -0.45
N THR A 4 -4.47 5.22 0.74
CA THR A 4 -4.54 3.78 0.93
C THR A 4 -5.90 3.21 0.50
N ASN A 5 -7.01 3.93 0.74
CA ASN A 5 -8.33 3.49 0.29
C ASN A 5 -8.44 3.41 -1.25
N ILE A 6 -7.79 4.30 -1.99
CA ILE A 6 -7.75 4.26 -3.46
C ILE A 6 -6.99 3.00 -3.92
N LEU A 7 -5.85 2.70 -3.29
CA LEU A 7 -5.09 1.49 -3.57
C LEU A 7 -5.92 0.23 -3.27
N LEU A 8 -6.56 0.15 -2.10
CA LEU A 8 -7.36 -1.02 -1.69
C LEU A 8 -8.55 -1.27 -2.61
N ALA A 9 -9.15 -0.23 -3.19
CA ALA A 9 -10.24 -0.37 -4.16
C ALA A 9 -9.80 -1.02 -5.49
N LYS A 10 -8.51 -0.91 -5.85
CA LYS A 10 -7.96 -1.37 -7.14
C LYS A 10 -7.11 -2.64 -7.01
N LEU A 11 -6.59 -2.91 -5.82
CA LEU A 11 -5.69 -4.04 -5.57
C LEU A 11 -6.47 -5.30 -5.13
N PRO A 12 -6.29 -6.45 -5.78
CA PRO A 12 -6.80 -7.71 -5.28
C PRO A 12 -6.07 -8.09 -3.97
N HIS A 13 -6.81 -8.12 -2.87
CA HIS A 13 -6.31 -8.49 -1.55
C HIS A 13 -7.32 -9.35 -0.79
N LYS A 14 -6.84 -10.11 0.20
CA LYS A 14 -7.68 -10.93 1.08
C LYS A 14 -8.21 -10.14 2.27
N HIS A 15 -7.33 -9.34 2.86
CA HIS A 15 -7.63 -8.56 4.05
C HIS A 15 -6.68 -7.36 4.16
N SER A 16 -7.14 -6.29 4.79
CA SER A 16 -6.33 -5.14 5.14
C SER A 16 -6.53 -4.79 6.61
N ARG A 17 -5.45 -4.37 7.27
CA ARG A 17 -5.46 -3.97 8.67
C ARG A 17 -4.72 -2.64 8.83
N PRO A 18 -5.36 -1.60 9.43
CA PRO A 18 -4.67 -0.36 9.72
C PRO A 18 -3.55 -0.56 10.76
N LEU A 19 -2.44 0.15 10.58
CA LEU A 19 -1.28 0.21 11.46
C LEU A 19 -0.95 1.68 11.76
N HIS A 20 -0.03 1.94 12.69
CA HIS A 20 0.47 3.30 12.91
C HIS A 20 1.21 3.79 11.66
N GLY A 21 0.68 4.83 11.00
CA GLY A 21 1.26 5.42 9.78
C GLY A 21 1.05 4.63 8.49
N GLY A 22 0.34 3.49 8.51
CA GLY A 22 0.20 2.65 7.33
C GLY A 22 -0.90 1.60 7.42
N THR A 23 -0.91 0.67 6.47
CA THR A 23 -1.89 -0.42 6.39
C THR A 23 -1.18 -1.69 5.95
N GLU A 24 -1.33 -2.76 6.72
CA GLU A 24 -0.98 -4.11 6.30
C GLU A 24 -2.00 -4.60 5.27
N ILE A 25 -1.50 -5.11 4.15
CA ILE A 25 -2.29 -5.73 3.09
C ILE A 25 -1.88 -7.20 3.02
N ARG A 26 -2.84 -8.11 3.23
CA ARG A 26 -2.65 -9.56 3.11
C ARG A 26 -3.18 -10.04 1.78
N THR A 27 -2.41 -10.85 1.08
CA THR A 27 -2.74 -11.27 -0.28
C THR A 27 -2.55 -12.78 -0.48
N TYR A 28 -3.13 -13.31 -1.55
CA TYR A 28 -2.97 -14.71 -1.91
C TYR A 28 -1.61 -14.97 -2.57
N ASN A 29 -1.20 -14.04 -3.45
CA ASN A 29 0.08 -14.03 -4.15
C ASN A 29 0.84 -12.74 -3.79
N LEU A 30 1.85 -12.86 -2.94
CA LEU A 30 2.57 -11.72 -2.39
C LEU A 30 3.34 -10.94 -3.46
N GLU A 31 4.08 -11.64 -4.31
CA GLU A 31 4.94 -11.02 -5.33
C GLU A 31 4.09 -10.27 -6.37
N GLN A 32 3.06 -10.93 -6.89
CA GLN A 32 2.15 -10.34 -7.86
C GLN A 32 1.42 -9.12 -7.27
N SER A 33 0.82 -9.26 -6.09
CA SER A 33 0.08 -8.14 -5.48
C SER A 33 0.99 -6.98 -5.12
N ARG A 34 2.25 -7.22 -4.72
CA ARG A 34 3.21 -6.13 -4.50
C ARG A 34 3.52 -5.38 -5.79
N ALA A 35 3.75 -6.11 -6.89
CA ALA A 35 4.01 -5.50 -8.19
C ALA A 35 2.80 -4.70 -8.71
N GLU A 36 1.58 -5.23 -8.54
CA GLU A 36 0.34 -4.53 -8.86
C GLU A 36 0.13 -3.29 -7.99
N ALA A 37 0.40 -3.38 -6.69
CA ALA A 37 0.31 -2.25 -5.79
C ALA A 37 1.25 -1.11 -6.22
N GLN A 38 2.50 -1.44 -6.57
CA GLN A 38 3.46 -0.45 -7.07
C GLN A 38 2.96 0.20 -8.36
N LYS A 39 2.46 -0.59 -9.32
CA LYS A 39 1.88 -0.06 -10.57
C LYS A 39 0.74 0.93 -10.31
N ILE A 40 -0.17 0.61 -9.39
CA ILE A 40 -1.30 1.49 -9.02
C ILE A 40 -0.80 2.77 -8.35
N ILE A 41 0.16 2.66 -7.42
CA ILE A 41 0.77 3.81 -6.75
C ILE A 41 1.38 4.76 -7.77
N ASP A 42 2.14 4.22 -8.72
CA ASP A 42 2.82 5.01 -9.75
C ASP A 42 1.83 5.62 -10.74
N SER A 43 0.83 4.86 -11.22
CA SER A 43 -0.13 5.33 -12.22
C SER A 43 -1.04 6.42 -11.69
N GLU A 44 -1.45 6.31 -10.43
CA GLU A 44 -2.35 7.26 -9.76
C GLU A 44 -1.58 8.37 -9.03
N LYS A 45 -0.24 8.32 -9.06
CA LYS A 45 0.66 9.25 -8.33
C LYS A 45 0.29 9.34 -6.84
N LEU A 46 0.00 8.20 -6.21
CA LEU A 46 -0.36 8.17 -4.79
C LEU A 46 0.88 8.46 -3.95
N PRO A 47 0.81 9.33 -2.92
CA PRO A 47 1.89 9.53 -1.96
C PRO A 47 1.95 8.36 -0.97
N LEU A 48 2.20 7.16 -1.50
CA LEU A 48 2.31 5.91 -0.75
C LEU A 48 3.70 5.31 -0.97
N SER A 49 4.20 4.62 0.04
CA SER A 49 5.39 3.79 -0.09
C SER A 49 5.09 2.36 0.37
N ILE A 50 5.58 1.36 -0.39
CA ILE A 50 5.53 -0.04 0.04
C ILE A 50 6.71 -0.30 0.97
N GLY A 51 6.41 -0.76 2.19
CA GLY A 51 7.40 -1.04 3.21
C GLY A 51 7.52 -2.52 3.55
N ASN A 52 7.49 -2.83 4.85
CA ASN A 52 7.76 -4.16 5.38
C ASN A 52 6.93 -5.26 4.71
N ILE A 53 7.59 -6.41 4.51
CA ILE A 53 7.01 -7.61 3.89
C ILE A 53 7.15 -8.76 4.88
N ASP A 54 6.06 -9.47 5.15
CA ASP A 54 6.08 -10.73 5.88
C ASP A 54 5.62 -11.88 4.97
N ILE A 55 6.59 -12.70 4.55
CA ILE A 55 6.35 -13.85 3.67
C ILE A 55 5.53 -14.97 4.33
N ARG A 56 5.57 -15.09 5.66
CA ARG A 56 4.90 -16.19 6.39
C ARG A 56 3.39 -16.02 6.36
N VAL A 57 2.94 -14.76 6.49
CA VAL A 57 1.52 -14.40 6.43
C VAL A 57 1.12 -13.78 5.09
N ARG A 58 2.05 -13.74 4.12
CA ARG A 58 1.86 -13.17 2.77
C ARG A 58 1.29 -11.75 2.83
N SER A 59 1.97 -10.88 3.57
CA SER A 59 1.58 -9.49 3.73
C SER A 59 2.67 -8.50 3.37
N PHE A 60 2.26 -7.29 3.02
CA PHE A 60 3.13 -6.13 2.94
C PHE A 60 2.43 -4.91 3.53
N VAL A 61 3.20 -3.93 3.97
CA VAL A 61 2.69 -2.68 4.52
C VAL A 61 2.77 -1.58 3.46
N VAL A 62 1.75 -0.74 3.39
CA VAL A 62 1.80 0.53 2.68
C VAL A 62 1.72 1.68 3.67
N TYR A 63 2.65 2.62 3.57
CA TYR A 63 2.69 3.82 4.40
C TYR A 63 2.15 5.00 3.60
N GLU A 64 1.35 5.86 4.24
CA GLU A 64 1.00 7.15 3.65
C GLU A 64 2.16 8.11 3.92
N ASN A 65 2.79 8.60 2.85
CA ASN A 65 3.77 9.65 2.98
C ASN A 65 2.98 10.95 3.18
N GLU A 66 3.15 11.60 4.32
CA GLU A 66 2.75 12.98 4.45
C GLU A 66 3.67 13.79 3.53
N THR A 67 3.25 14.00 2.29
CA THR A 67 3.83 15.06 1.49
C THR A 67 3.42 16.37 2.15
N GLU A 68 4.23 16.85 3.10
CA GLU A 68 4.32 18.28 3.36
C GLU A 68 4.65 18.92 2.02
N VAL A 69 3.64 19.51 1.38
CA VAL A 69 3.85 20.46 0.31
C VAL A 69 4.55 21.64 0.98
N GLN A 70 5.88 21.61 1.03
CA GLN A 70 6.66 22.81 1.31
C GLN A 70 6.48 23.73 0.11
N SER A 71 5.43 24.54 0.16
CA SER A 71 5.32 25.73 -0.67
C SER A 71 6.46 26.68 -0.28
N LYS A 72 7.41 26.87 -1.19
CA LYS A 72 8.31 28.03 -1.21
C LYS A 72 8.06 28.81 -2.48
#